data_AF-A0A9X2GKS2-F1
#
_entry.id   AF-A0A9X2GKS2-F1
#
_cell.length_a   1.000
_cell.length_b   1.000
_cell.length_c   1.000
_cell.angle_alpha   90.00
_cell.angle_beta   90.00
_cell.angle_gamma   90.00
#
_symmetry.space_group_name_H-M   'P 1'
#
loop_
_entity.id
_entity.type
_entity.pdbx_description
1 polymer ?
#
loop_
_entity_poly.entity_id
_entity_poly.type
_entity_poly.pdbx_seq_one_letter_code
_entity_poly.pdbx_strand_id
1 'polypeptide(L)'
;MSTTRSFRSFSKVSEPATDRGPAWISRVSFSKSGRTIYFKGRTPAHQRSFDANHVDVETGETFWVSGPKRDRSDRRYGNVPVSVDEDVAEECQAFLLGEPLAPSRHRRRG
;
A
#
# COMPACT_ATOMS: atom_id res chain seq x y z
N MET A 1 -26.34 -10.16 -9.55
CA MET A 1 -25.16 -9.27 -9.58
C MET A 1 -24.35 -9.50 -8.31
N SER A 2 -23.23 -10.23 -8.39
CA SER A 2 -22.42 -10.53 -7.21
C SER A 2 -21.60 -9.29 -6.80
N THR A 3 -22.10 -8.55 -5.82
CA THR A 3 -21.39 -7.44 -5.17
C THR A 3 -20.21 -8.02 -4.38
N THR A 4 -19.13 -8.36 -5.09
CA THR A 4 -17.93 -8.94 -4.50
C THR A 4 -17.25 -7.83 -3.71
N ARG A 5 -17.20 -8.02 -2.39
CA ARG A 5 -16.70 -7.04 -1.41
C ARG A 5 -15.20 -6.83 -1.60
N SER A 6 -14.79 -5.95 -2.51
CA SER A 6 -13.43 -5.43 -2.54
C SER A 6 -13.15 -4.80 -1.19
N PHE A 7 -12.06 -5.21 -0.56
CA PHE A 7 -11.68 -4.68 0.73
C PHE A 7 -10.77 -3.46 0.53
N ARG A 8 -11.09 -2.36 1.21
CA ARG A 8 -10.36 -1.09 1.17
C ARG A 8 -9.53 -0.93 2.43
N SER A 9 -8.24 -0.67 2.25
CA SER A 9 -7.33 -0.23 3.31
C SER A 9 -6.48 0.90 2.77
N PHE A 10 -5.71 1.56 3.63
CA PHE A 10 -4.60 2.36 3.15
C PHE A 10 -3.30 1.57 3.26
N SER A 11 -2.47 1.69 2.23
CA SER A 11 -1.19 1.00 2.14
C SER A 11 -0.12 2.00 1.75
N LYS A 12 1.10 1.72 2.19
CA LYS A 12 2.27 2.38 1.63
C LYS A 12 2.56 1.74 0.29
N VAL A 13 2.58 2.55 -0.77
CA VAL A 13 3.04 2.18 -2.10
C VAL A 13 4.27 3.02 -2.42
N SER A 14 5.36 2.41 -2.86
CA SER A 14 6.55 3.13 -3.33
C SER A 14 7.13 2.47 -4.56
N GLU A 15 7.87 3.24 -5.34
CA GLU A 15 8.76 2.69 -6.37
C GLU A 15 9.88 1.85 -5.73
N PRO A 16 10.62 1.05 -6.52
CA PRO A 16 11.65 0.16 -6.00
C PRO A 16 12.77 0.95 -5.31
N ALA A 17 13.36 0.32 -4.31
CA ALA A 17 14.31 0.94 -3.40
C ALA A 17 15.66 1.22 -4.08
N THR A 18 15.73 2.31 -4.84
CA THR A 18 16.95 3.12 -5.01
C THR A 18 16.87 4.34 -4.07
N ASP A 19 16.46 4.09 -2.82
CA ASP A 19 16.46 4.98 -1.64
C ASP A 19 15.91 6.42 -1.76
N ARG A 20 15.33 6.80 -2.90
CA ARG A 20 14.87 8.17 -3.20
C ARG A 20 13.57 8.24 -4.00
N GLY A 21 13.00 7.09 -4.36
CA GLY A 21 11.76 7.03 -5.13
C GLY A 21 10.56 7.58 -4.34
N PRO A 22 9.57 8.17 -5.01
CA PRO A 22 8.33 8.61 -4.39
C PRO A 22 7.63 7.48 -3.63
N ALA A 23 6.99 7.87 -2.53
CA ALA A 23 6.20 6.98 -1.70
C ALA A 23 4.87 7.66 -1.35
N TRP A 24 3.81 6.85 -1.30
CA TRP A 24 2.45 7.30 -1.03
C TRP A 24 1.81 6.47 0.07
N ILE A 25 1.10 7.14 0.99
CA ILE A 25 0.05 6.51 1.81
C ILE A 25 -1.26 6.78 1.10
N SER A 26 -1.82 5.75 0.47
CA SER A 26 -2.99 5.87 -0.39
C SER A 26 -4.04 4.84 -0.02
N ARG A 27 -5.30 5.18 -0.27
CA ARG A 27 -6.37 4.20 -0.25
C ARG A 27 -6.18 3.22 -1.41
N VAL A 28 -6.15 1.93 -1.08
CA VAL A 28 -6.02 0.84 -2.04
C VAL A 28 -7.22 -0.11 -1.92
N SER A 29 -7.63 -0.67 -3.04
CA SER A 29 -8.57 -1.79 -3.07
C SER A 29 -7.85 -3.05 -3.49
N PHE A 30 -8.17 -4.17 -2.84
CA PHE A 30 -7.60 -5.47 -3.21
C PHE A 30 -8.57 -6.29 -4.07
N SER A 31 -8.03 -7.05 -5.02
CA SER A 31 -8.78 -8.10 -5.69
C SER A 31 -9.23 -9.19 -4.70
N LYS A 32 -10.16 -10.05 -5.11
CA LYS A 32 -10.68 -11.13 -4.26
C LYS A 32 -9.58 -12.07 -3.74
N SER A 33 -8.52 -12.28 -4.52
CA SER A 33 -7.37 -13.10 -4.13
C SER A 33 -6.37 -12.36 -3.23
N GLY A 34 -6.51 -11.05 -3.07
CA GLY A 34 -5.53 -10.19 -2.40
C GLY A 34 -4.24 -9.99 -3.18
N ARG A 35 -4.14 -10.52 -4.41
CA ARG A 35 -2.91 -10.50 -5.22
C ARG A 35 -2.82 -9.31 -6.16
N THR A 36 -3.87 -8.52 -6.30
CA THR A 36 -3.87 -7.32 -7.14
C THR A 36 -4.35 -6.16 -6.32
N ILE A 37 -3.71 -5.02 -6.48
CA ILE A 37 -4.12 -3.76 -5.86
C ILE A 37 -4.60 -2.80 -6.94
N TYR A 38 -5.58 -1.98 -6.60
CA TYR A 38 -6.07 -0.88 -7.40
C TYR A 38 -5.79 0.41 -6.63
N PHE A 39 -4.99 1.29 -7.21
CA PHE A 39 -4.59 2.56 -6.58
C PHE A 39 -4.29 3.60 -7.66
N LYS A 40 -4.80 4.84 -7.51
CA LYS A 40 -4.51 5.96 -8.43
C LYS A 40 -4.61 5.62 -9.94
N GLY A 41 -5.61 4.82 -10.34
CA GLY A 41 -5.79 4.39 -11.72
C GLY A 41 -4.86 3.27 -12.20
N ARG A 42 -3.93 2.81 -11.37
CA ARG A 42 -3.00 1.70 -11.64
C ARG A 42 -3.51 0.37 -11.09
N THR A 43 -3.01 -0.72 -11.67
CA THR A 43 -3.41 -2.09 -11.30
C THR A 43 -2.21 -3.03 -11.07
N PRO A 44 -1.34 -2.79 -10.07
CA PRO A 44 -0.24 -3.70 -9.76
C PRO A 44 -0.69 -5.08 -9.29
N ALA A 45 -0.10 -6.10 -9.90
CA ALA A 45 -0.25 -7.48 -9.51
C ALA A 45 0.97 -7.95 -8.71
N HIS A 46 0.74 -8.79 -7.72
CA HIS A 46 1.79 -9.33 -6.86
C HIS A 46 2.73 -10.22 -7.66
N GLN A 47 3.98 -9.75 -7.75
CA GLN A 47 5.10 -10.41 -8.41
C GLN A 47 6.35 -10.10 -7.61
N ARG A 48 6.91 -11.14 -6.97
CA ARG A 48 8.09 -11.00 -6.12
C ARG A 48 9.36 -10.90 -6.95
N SER A 49 10.13 -9.87 -6.69
CA SER A 49 11.51 -9.67 -7.15
C SER A 49 12.39 -9.27 -5.96
N PHE A 50 13.66 -8.94 -6.22
CA PHE A 50 14.60 -8.56 -5.17
C PHE A 50 14.25 -7.21 -4.51
N ASP A 51 13.68 -6.29 -5.27
CA ASP A 51 13.45 -4.88 -4.92
C ASP A 51 11.98 -4.44 -5.08
N ALA A 52 11.09 -5.31 -5.55
CA ALA A 52 9.65 -5.06 -5.65
C ALA A 52 8.82 -6.29 -5.26
N ASN A 53 7.56 -6.06 -4.89
CA ASN A 53 6.58 -7.13 -4.64
C ASN A 53 5.32 -7.03 -5.49
N HIS A 54 5.15 -5.94 -6.25
CA HIS A 54 4.09 -5.78 -7.24
C HIS A 54 4.64 -5.17 -8.53
N VAL A 55 3.98 -5.44 -9.64
CA VAL A 55 4.27 -4.86 -10.96
C VAL A 55 2.96 -4.45 -11.61
N ASP A 56 2.87 -3.21 -12.10
CA ASP A 56 1.72 -2.71 -12.84
C ASP A 56 1.56 -3.45 -14.17
N VAL A 57 0.35 -3.96 -14.38
CA VAL A 57 0.06 -4.85 -15.52
C VAL A 57 0.02 -4.12 -16.86
N GLU A 58 -0.19 -2.80 -16.87
CA GLU A 58 -0.29 -2.01 -18.09
C GLU A 58 1.08 -1.42 -18.47
N THR A 59 1.82 -0.94 -17.49
CA THR A 59 3.06 -0.17 -17.71
C THR A 59 4.34 -0.96 -17.44
N GLY A 60 4.27 -2.04 -16.67
CA GLY A 60 5.45 -2.75 -16.17
C GLY A 60 6.19 -2.03 -15.03
N GLU A 61 5.66 -0.91 -14.53
CA GLU A 61 6.22 -0.20 -13.37
C GLU A 61 6.23 -1.12 -12.14
N THR A 62 7.34 -1.16 -11.43
CA THR A 62 7.52 -2.04 -10.27
C THR A 62 7.29 -1.26 -8.97
N PHE A 63 6.67 -1.92 -7.98
CA PHE A 63 6.26 -1.29 -6.73
C PHE A 63 6.60 -2.16 -5.52
N TRP A 64 6.93 -1.48 -4.44
CA TRP A 64 6.92 -2.03 -3.09
C TRP A 64 5.65 -1.59 -2.36
N VAL A 65 4.82 -2.56 -2.01
CA VAL A 65 3.56 -2.33 -1.30
C VAL A 65 3.58 -3.01 0.06
N SER A 66 3.35 -2.22 1.11
CA SER A 66 3.27 -2.71 2.48
C SER A 66 2.17 -2.01 3.26
N GLY A 67 1.77 -2.60 4.39
CA GLY A 67 0.97 -1.86 5.36
C GLY A 67 1.74 -0.66 5.92
N PRO A 68 1.04 0.41 6.34
CA PRO A 68 1.65 1.54 7.06
C PRO A 68 2.21 1.04 8.40
N LYS A 69 3.41 1.48 8.78
CA LYS A 69 4.00 1.18 10.09
C LYS A 69 3.71 2.31 11.07
N ARG A 70 3.30 1.93 12.28
CA ARG A 70 2.91 2.86 13.34
C ARG A 70 4.08 3.69 13.89
N ASP A 71 5.28 3.13 13.88
CA ASP A 71 6.51 3.77 14.38
C ASP A 71 7.12 4.78 13.39
N ARG A 72 6.45 5.02 12.24
CA ARG A 72 6.98 5.80 11.11
C ARG A 72 8.32 5.27 10.58
N SER A 73 8.75 4.07 10.97
CA SER A 73 9.90 3.34 10.43
C SER A 73 9.54 2.64 9.12
N ASP A 74 8.49 3.09 8.43
CA ASP A 74 8.21 2.77 7.03
C ASP A 74 9.39 3.11 6.12
N ARG A 75 10.36 3.85 6.63
CA ARG A 75 11.59 4.28 6.01
C ARG A 75 12.61 3.14 6.08
N ARG A 76 12.82 2.44 4.96
CA ARG A 76 13.94 1.50 4.83
C ARG A 76 15.26 2.28 4.79
N TYR A 77 15.28 3.46 4.14
CA TYR A 77 16.37 4.44 4.13
C TYR A 77 15.82 5.84 3.80
N GLY A 78 16.24 6.89 4.51
CA GLY A 78 16.14 8.29 4.04
C GLY A 78 14.84 9.08 4.29
N ASN A 79 15.01 10.41 4.33
CA ASN A 79 14.01 11.45 4.63
C ASN A 79 13.19 11.87 3.38
N VAL A 80 12.74 10.90 2.57
CA VAL A 80 11.93 11.19 1.37
C VAL A 80 10.50 11.52 1.80
N PRO A 81 9.90 12.62 1.31
CA PRO A 81 8.53 12.98 1.68
C PRO A 81 7.54 11.91 1.18
N VAL A 82 6.93 11.19 2.11
CA VAL A 82 5.81 10.29 1.82
C VAL A 82 4.58 11.16 1.66
N SER A 83 3.97 11.15 0.48
CA SER A 83 2.73 11.87 0.21
C SER A 83 1.56 11.08 0.80
N VAL A 84 0.75 11.70 1.65
CA VAL A 84 -0.46 11.09 2.19
C VAL A 84 -1.64 11.64 1.40
N ASP A 85 -2.46 10.76 0.83
CA ASP A 85 -3.67 11.22 0.14
C ASP A 85 -4.66 11.81 1.16
N GLU A 86 -5.32 12.90 0.78
CA GLU A 86 -6.21 13.66 1.68
C GLU A 86 -7.34 12.79 2.24
N ASP A 87 -7.85 11.85 1.45
CA ASP A 87 -8.94 10.94 1.83
C ASP A 87 -8.56 9.90 2.89
N VAL A 88 -7.27 9.72 3.18
CA VAL A 88 -6.73 8.82 4.21
C VAL A 88 -5.92 9.56 5.28
N ALA A 89 -5.80 10.89 5.19
CA ALA A 89 -4.97 11.68 6.09
C ALA A 89 -5.40 11.54 7.56
N GLU A 90 -6.70 11.66 7.83
CA GLU A 90 -7.27 11.52 9.19
C GLU A 90 -7.09 10.10 9.74
N GLU A 91 -7.37 9.07 8.94
CA GLU A 91 -7.18 7.66 9.33
C GLU A 91 -5.70 7.34 9.60
N CYS A 92 -4.81 7.89 8.77
CA CYS A 92 -3.37 7.76 8.95
C CYS A 92 -2.92 8.46 10.24
N GLN A 93 -3.42 9.66 10.54
CA GLN A 93 -3.12 10.37 11.78
C GLN A 93 -3.62 9.60 13.00
N ALA A 94 -4.86 9.12 12.98
CA ALA A 94 -5.41 8.28 14.05
C ALA A 94 -4.57 7.02 14.27
N PHE A 95 -4.17 6.34 13.18
CA PHE A 95 -3.32 5.14 13.25
C PHE A 95 -1.95 5.42 13.90
N LEU A 96 -1.36 6.58 13.60
CA LEU A 96 -0.11 7.04 14.21
C LEU A 96 -0.27 7.41 15.69
N LEU A 97 -1.47 7.82 16.13
CA LEU A 97 -1.79 8.11 17.53
C LEU A 97 -2.12 6.84 18.35
N GLY A 98 -2.18 5.67 17.71
CA GLY A 98 -2.40 4.39 18.40
C GLY A 98 -3.73 3.71 18.07
N GLU A 99 -4.59 4.33 17.25
CA GLU A 99 -5.84 3.71 16.81
C GLU A 99 -5.56 2.52 15.89
N PRO A 100 -6.36 1.44 15.97
CA PRO A 100 -6.20 0.31 15.08
C PRO A 100 -6.46 0.73 13.64
N LEU A 101 -5.66 0.18 12.72
CA LEU A 101 -5.94 0.30 11.30
C LEU A 101 -7.32 -0.32 11.03
N ALA A 102 -8.23 0.42 10.39
CA ALA A 102 -9.48 -0.16 9.90
C ALA A 102 -9.15 -1.46 9.15
N PRO A 103 -9.87 -2.57 9.44
CA PRO A 103 -9.31 -3.91 9.38
C PRO A 103 -8.79 -4.24 8.00
N SER A 104 -7.49 -4.03 7.75
CA SER A 104 -6.78 -4.57 6.60
C SER A 104 -6.92 -6.08 6.68
N ARG A 105 -7.70 -6.71 5.80
CA ARG A 105 -7.85 -8.17 5.86
C ARG A 105 -6.57 -8.83 5.31
N HIS A 106 -5.48 -8.69 6.05
CA HIS A 106 -4.34 -9.57 6.05
C HIS A 106 -4.14 -10.13 7.47
N ARG A 107 -5.10 -10.95 7.90
CA ARG A 107 -4.87 -12.02 8.88
C ARG A 107 -5.17 -13.36 8.21
N ARG A 108 -4.12 -13.99 7.68
CA ARG A 108 -3.97 -15.43 7.85
C ARG A 108 -2.75 -15.64 8.74
N ARG A 109 -3.01 -15.75 10.05
CA ARG A 109 -2.18 -16.58 10.94
C ARG A 109 -2.73 -17.99 10.78
N GLY A 110 -1.84 -18.96 10.56
CA GLY A 110 -2.16 -20.39 10.50
C GLY A 110 -2.43 -20.86 9.09
#